data_AF-A0A936L8Q6-F1
#
_entry.id   AF-A0A936L8Q6-F1
#
_cell.length_a   1.000
_cell.length_b   1.000
_cell.length_c   1.000
_cell.angle_alpha   90.00
_cell.angle_beta   90.00
_cell.angle_gamma   90.00
#
_symmetry.space_group_name_H-M   'P 1'
#
loop_
_entity.id
_entity.type
_entity.pdbx_description
1 polymer ?
#
loop_
_entity_poly.entity_id
_entity_poly.type
_entity_poly.pdbx_seq_one_letter_code
_entity_poly.pdbx_strand_id
1 'polypeptide(L)' 'MKRISLVLTLLLFSMAQLLAQRIITGKVMDTNNEPLIGASIFVQGTTIGTVTDVDGSYSWNYPKVATC' A
#
# COMPACT_ATOMS: atom_id res chain seq x y z
N MET A 1 -37.11 14.43 0.82
CA MET A 1 -36.90 13.06 1.35
C MET A 1 -36.06 12.18 0.40
N LYS A 2 -36.54 11.87 -0.82
CA LYS A 2 -35.84 10.93 -1.74
C LYS A 2 -34.47 11.42 -2.26
N ARG A 3 -34.33 12.72 -2.57
CA ARG A 3 -33.07 13.31 -3.03
C ARG A 3 -31.97 13.33 -1.96
N ILE A 4 -32.36 13.58 -0.71
CA ILE A 4 -31.44 13.56 0.44
C ILE A 4 -30.98 12.13 0.73
N SER A 5 -31.90 11.15 0.65
CA SER A 5 -31.56 9.72 0.76
C SER A 5 -30.55 9.28 -0.30
N LEU A 6 -30.67 9.76 -1.55
CA LEU A 6 -29.74 9.43 -2.63
C LEU A 6 -28.33 10.00 -2.39
N VAL A 7 -28.24 11.25 -1.91
CA VAL A 7 -26.96 11.89 -1.54
C VAL A 7 -26.29 11.18 -0.37
N LEU A 8 -27.05 10.77 0.65
CA LEU A 8 -26.52 10.06 1.82
C LEU A 8 -25.95 8.69 1.43
N THR A 9 -26.62 7.97 0.52
CA THR A 9 -26.16 6.66 0.04
C THR A 9 -24.88 6.78 -0.78
N LEU A 10 -24.77 7.84 -1.60
CA LEU A 10 -23.58 8.13 -2.39
C LEU A 10 -22.38 8.52 -1.51
N LEU A 11 -22.62 9.27 -0.43
CA LEU A 11 -21.60 9.65 0.55
C LEU A 11 -21.06 8.44 1.32
N LEU A 12 -21.94 7.51 1.71
CA LEU A 12 -21.56 6.27 2.39
C LEU A 12 -20.74 5.35 1.46
N PHE A 13 -21.05 5.32 0.17
CA PHE A 13 -20.35 4.50 -0.81
C PHE A 13 -18.92 5.01 -1.10
N SER A 14 -18.69 6.32 -1.13
CA SER A 14 -17.34 6.88 -1.36
C SER A 14 -16.38 6.58 -0.20
N MET A 15 -16.86 6.56 1.05
CA MET A 15 -16.04 6.20 2.21
C MET A 15 -15.60 4.73 2.19
N ALA A 16 -16.41 3.82 1.61
CA ALA A 16 -16.05 2.41 1.48
C ALA A 16 -14.83 2.19 0.55
N GLN A 17 -14.60 3.09 -0.42
CA GLN A 17 -13.46 2.97 -1.34
C GLN A 17 -12.11 3.31 -0.69
N LEU A 18 -12.09 4.08 0.40
CA LEU A 18 -10.85 4.47 1.09
C LEU A 18 -10.21 3.30 1.85
N LEU A 19 -10.99 2.30 2.27
CA LEU A 19 -10.50 1.12 2.99
C LEU A 19 -9.78 0.09 2.09
N ALA A 20 -9.75 0.30 0.77
CA ALA A 20 -9.15 -0.63 -0.18
C ALA A 20 -7.63 -0.46 -0.34
N GLN A 21 -7.03 0.63 0.16
CA GLN A 21 -5.57 0.84 0.11
C GLN A 21 -4.88 -0.05 1.14
N ARG A 22 -4.12 -1.05 0.68
CA ARG A 22 -3.27 -1.89 1.53
C ARG A 22 -1.85 -1.33 1.53
N ILE A 23 -1.43 -0.83 2.68
CA ILE A 23 -0.04 -0.42 2.91
C ILE A 23 0.72 -1.67 3.33
N ILE A 24 1.73 -2.05 2.55
CA ILE A 24 2.68 -3.10 2.89
C ILE A 24 3.87 -2.43 3.56
N THR A 25 4.09 -2.76 4.83
CA THR A 25 5.25 -2.30 5.58
C THR A 25 6.13 -3.48 5.96
N GLY A 26 7.42 -3.23 6.09
CA GLY A 26 8.36 -4.23 6.57
C GLY A 26 9.75 -3.63 6.79
N LYS A 27 10.67 -4.49 7.24
CA LYS A 27 12.07 -4.14 7.47
C LYS A 27 12.97 -5.19 6.84
N VAL A 28 14.01 -4.73 6.15
CA VAL A 28 15.04 -5.57 5.56
C VAL A 28 16.23 -5.59 6.50
N MET A 29 16.66 -6.79 6.88
CA MET A 29 17.78 -7.03 7.80
C MET A 29 18.77 -7.98 7.13
N ASP A 30 20.06 -7.75 7.39
CA ASP A 30 21.15 -8.63 6.97
C ASP A 30 21.31 -9.82 7.96
N THR A 31 22.17 -10.78 7.66
CA THR A 31 22.42 -11.99 8.48
C THR A 31 22.88 -11.68 9.90
N ASN A 32 23.41 -10.47 10.13
CA ASN A 32 23.84 -9.98 11.43
C ASN A 32 22.75 -9.21 12.20
N ASN A 33 21.49 -9.21 11.72
CA ASN A 33 20.37 -8.40 12.23
C ASN A 33 20.55 -6.87 12.08
N GLU A 34 21.46 -6.44 11.21
CA GLU A 34 21.64 -5.03 10.90
C GLU A 34 20.65 -4.56 9.82
N PRO A 35 20.05 -3.36 9.95
CA PRO A 35 19.14 -2.83 8.94
C PRO A 35 19.87 -2.58 7.62
N LEU A 36 19.34 -3.12 6.52
CA LEU A 36 19.95 -2.95 5.20
C LEU A 36 19.38 -1.70 4.51
N ILE A 37 20.23 -0.69 4.38
CA ILE A 37 19.92 0.60 3.74
C ILE A 37 20.10 0.49 2.23
N GLY A 38 19.19 1.06 1.44
CA GLY A 38 19.33 1.11 -0.01
C GLY A 38 19.05 -0.22 -0.73
N ALA A 39 18.42 -1.18 -0.04
CA ALA A 39 18.01 -2.44 -0.64
C ALA A 39 16.86 -2.18 -1.63
N SER A 40 16.97 -2.74 -2.84
CA SER A 40 15.93 -2.64 -3.85
C SER A 40 14.92 -3.78 -3.69
N ILE A 41 13.66 -3.42 -3.48
CA ILE A 41 12.54 -4.35 -3.30
C ILE A 41 11.68 -4.30 -4.56
N PHE A 42 11.50 -5.45 -5.22
CA PHE A 42 10.65 -5.58 -6.40
C PHE A 42 9.53 -6.58 -6.15
N VAL A 43 8.31 -6.28 -6.62
CA VAL A 43 7.24 -7.27 -6.67
C VAL A 43 7.38 -8.08 -7.95
N GLN A 44 7.53 -9.39 -7.78
CA GLN A 44 7.64 -10.33 -8.88
C GLN A 44 6.48 -10.16 -9.88
N GLY A 45 6.82 -10.01 -11.16
CA GLY A 45 5.84 -9.80 -12.23
C GLY A 45 5.40 -8.35 -12.43
N THR A 46 5.94 -7.39 -11.69
CA THR A 46 5.72 -5.95 -11.91
C THR A 46 7.04 -5.23 -12.15
N THR A 47 7.00 -4.07 -12.82
CA THR A 47 8.14 -3.14 -12.93
C THR A 47 8.20 -2.17 -11.75
N ILE A 48 7.34 -2.34 -10.75
CA ILE A 48 7.25 -1.44 -9.61
C ILE A 48 8.15 -1.98 -8.49
N GLY A 49 9.01 -1.12 -7.99
CA GLY A 49 9.86 -1.41 -6.85
C GLY A 49 9.97 -0.21 -5.92
N THR A 50 10.46 -0.47 -4.71
CA THR A 50 10.76 0.54 -3.70
C THR A 50 12.16 0.30 -3.15
N VAL A 51 12.73 1.31 -2.48
CA VAL A 51 14.06 1.25 -1.86
C VAL A 51 13.90 1.43 -0.36
N THR A 52 14.69 0.71 0.43
CA THR A 52 14.66 0.84 1.90
C THR A 52 15.30 2.14 2.39
N ASP A 53 14.72 2.72 3.43
CA ASP A 53 15.25 3.90 4.11
C ASP A 53 16.47 3.57 4.99
N VAL A 54 17.02 4.59 5.68
CA VAL A 54 18.18 4.50 6.60
C VAL A 54 17.97 3.48 7.73
N ASP A 55 16.72 3.22 8.12
CA ASP A 55 16.40 2.23 9.15
C ASP A 55 16.15 0.82 8.59
N GLY A 56 16.40 0.60 7.28
CA GLY A 56 16.07 -0.62 6.56
C GLY A 56 14.56 -0.85 6.39
N SER A 57 13.74 0.14 6.75
CA SER A 57 12.29 0.07 6.70
C SER A 57 11.78 0.43 5.30
N TYR A 58 10.66 -0.17 4.91
CA TYR A 58 9.93 0.21 3.70
C TYR A 58 8.43 0.33 4.01
N SER A 59 7.79 1.29 3.38
CA SER A 59 6.33 1.46 3.39
C SER A 59 5.87 1.68 1.97
N TRP A 60 5.06 0.77 1.46
CA TRP A 60 4.59 0.82 0.09
C TRP A 60 3.08 0.62 0.02
N ASN A 61 2.39 1.62 -0.52
CA ASN A 61 0.99 1.50 -0.89
C ASN A 61 0.93 0.74 -2.23
N TYR A 62 0.70 -0.58 -2.16
CA TYR A 62 0.53 -1.39 -3.35
C TYR A 62 -0.92 -1.24 -3.84
N PRO A 63 -1.18 -0.55 -4.96
CA PRO A 63 -2.49 -0.61 -5.57
C PRO A 63 -2.68 -2.07 -5.98
N LYS A 64 -3.74 -2.71 -5.46
CA LYS A 64 -4.11 -4.07 -5.81
C LYS A 64 -4.24 -4.11 -7.34
N VAL A 65 -3.20 -4.57 -8.05
CA VAL A 65 -3.27 -4.84 -9.49
C VAL A 65 -4.45 -5.79 -9.64
N ALA A 66 -5.50 -5.31 -10.30
CA ALA A 66 -6.64 -6.11 -10.64
C ALA A 66 -6.11 -7.27 -11.49
N THR A 67 -5.95 -8.42 -10.84
CA THR A 67 -5.70 -9.67 -11.52
C THR A 67 -7.00 -9.98 -12.25
N CYS A 68 -6.90 -10.02 -13.59
CA CYS A 68 -8.03 -10.31 -14.48
C CYS A 68 -8.68 -11.66 -14.16
#